data_AF-A0A4Q7RWR0-F1
#
_entry.id   AF-A0A4Q7RWR0-F1
#
_cell.length_a   1.000
_cell.length_b   1.000
_cell.length_c   1.000
_cell.angle_alpha   90.00
_cell.angle_beta   90.00
_cell.angle_gamma   90.00
#
_symmetry.space_group_name_H-M   'P 1'
#
loop_
_entity.id
_entity.type
_entity.pdbx_description
1 polymer ?
#
loop_
_entity_poly.entity_id
_entity_poly.type
_entity_poly.pdbx_seq_one_letter_code
_entity_poly.pdbx_strand_id
1 'polypeptide(L)'
;MEQNNKRILNTNEIQILLFFLQNNGQLNRTTINDKGWGIAELDDKALFDEDAENIGNAFAAGGAAEFFVAKIDDLVGASYPVESFAFSASLRGVEQFQTDPWLELNLEDCLFFSFPIFGLVYRPGWVKTTYVAGREDFVVRASAAPGWKRK
;
A
#
# COMPACT_ATOMS: atom_id res chain seq x y z
N MET A 1 -8.69 -14.49 -16.07
CA MET A 1 -9.49 -13.25 -15.95
C MET A 1 -8.90 -12.49 -14.77
N GLU A 2 -8.27 -11.32 -14.89
CA GLU A 2 -8.03 -10.43 -16.03
C GLU A 2 -6.56 -9.98 -16.03
N GLN A 3 -5.86 -10.25 -17.14
CA GLN A 3 -4.50 -9.77 -17.40
C GLN A 3 -4.44 -8.24 -17.65
N ASN A 4 -5.56 -7.52 -17.53
CA ASN A 4 -5.69 -6.12 -17.95
C ASN A 4 -5.33 -5.08 -16.88
N ASN A 5 -5.11 -5.49 -15.62
CA ASN A 5 -4.78 -4.55 -14.54
C ASN A 5 -3.28 -4.49 -14.24
N LYS A 6 -2.46 -5.19 -15.01
CA LYS A 6 -1.01 -5.24 -14.82
C LYS A 6 -0.35 -4.01 -15.41
N ARG A 7 0.56 -3.40 -14.64
CA ARG A 7 1.42 -2.30 -15.06
C ARG A 7 2.86 -2.59 -14.65
N ILE A 8 3.79 -2.40 -15.59
CA ILE A 8 5.23 -2.43 -15.30
C ILE A 8 5.67 -1.06 -14.77
N LEU A 9 6.33 -1.04 -13.62
CA LEU A 9 6.88 0.19 -13.06
C LEU A 9 8.17 0.58 -13.79
N ASN A 10 8.33 1.87 -14.07
CA ASN A 10 9.59 2.38 -14.61
C ASN A 10 10.62 2.63 -13.50
N THR A 11 11.89 2.83 -13.87
CA THR A 11 12.99 3.02 -12.92
C THR A 11 12.73 4.18 -11.96
N ASN A 12 12.19 5.31 -12.43
CA ASN A 12 11.93 6.47 -11.56
C ASN A 12 10.86 6.15 -10.51
N GLU A 13 9.79 5.47 -10.90
CA GLU A 13 8.72 5.02 -9.99
C GLU A 13 9.26 4.08 -8.92
N ILE A 14 10.09 3.10 -9.33
CA ILE A 14 10.74 2.16 -8.41
C ILE A 14 11.64 2.92 -7.41
N GLN A 15 12.46 3.86 -7.88
CA GLN A 15 13.33 4.65 -7.01
C GLN A 15 12.55 5.50 -6.00
N ILE A 16 11.41 6.07 -6.41
CA ILE A 16 10.52 6.80 -5.50
C ILE A 16 9.95 5.87 -4.43
N LEU A 17 9.53 4.65 -4.78
CA LEU A 17 9.00 3.70 -3.80
C LEU A 17 10.09 3.19 -2.85
N LEU A 18 11.28 2.89 -3.38
CA LEU A 18 12.44 2.46 -2.59
C LEU A 18 12.88 3.52 -1.58
N PHE A 19 12.63 4.80 -1.83
CA PHE A 19 12.88 5.87 -0.86
C PHE A 19 12.15 5.62 0.48
N PHE A 20 10.97 5.00 0.45
CA PHE A 20 10.16 4.71 1.65
C PHE A 20 10.45 3.34 2.28
N LEU A 21 11.35 2.56 1.69
CA LEU A 21 11.69 1.22 2.14
C LEU A 21 13.16 1.16 2.58
N GLN A 22 13.44 0.27 3.53
CA GLN A 22 14.78 -0.13 3.90
C GLN A 22 15.26 -1.23 2.94
N ASN A 23 16.57 -1.52 2.94
CA ASN A 23 17.16 -2.60 2.13
C ASN A 23 16.63 -4.00 2.47
N ASN A 24 15.91 -4.17 3.58
CA ASN A 24 15.26 -5.42 3.98
C ASN A 24 13.75 -5.43 3.65
N GLY A 25 13.25 -4.46 2.89
CA GLY A 25 11.84 -4.33 2.52
C GLY A 25 10.94 -3.69 3.57
N GLN A 26 11.41 -3.43 4.80
CA GLN A 26 10.58 -2.78 5.82
C GLN A 26 10.38 -1.29 5.53
N LEU A 27 9.31 -0.70 6.06
CA LEU A 27 9.12 0.75 5.99
C LEU A 27 10.28 1.52 6.64
N ASN A 28 10.84 2.48 5.90
CA ASN A 28 11.86 3.38 6.41
C ASN A 28 11.23 4.52 7.20
N ARG A 29 10.99 4.27 8.49
CA ARG A 29 10.36 5.24 9.42
C ARG A 29 11.10 6.57 9.51
N THR A 30 12.43 6.56 9.44
CA THR A 30 13.23 7.78 9.44
C THR A 30 12.88 8.65 8.24
N THR A 31 12.86 8.07 7.04
CA THR A 31 12.52 8.79 5.82
C THR A 31 11.07 9.28 5.80
N ILE A 32 10.13 8.49 6.32
CA ILE A 32 8.73 8.91 6.47
C ILE A 32 8.66 10.14 7.38
N ASN A 33 9.30 10.11 8.54
CA ASN A 33 9.33 11.22 9.49
C ASN A 33 10.02 12.47 8.92
N ASP A 34 11.15 12.31 8.23
CA ASP A 34 11.88 13.40 7.57
C ASP A 34 11.03 14.12 6.51
N LYS A 35 10.05 13.42 5.93
CA LYS A 35 9.07 13.98 4.98
C LYS A 35 7.90 14.69 5.67
N GLY A 36 7.85 14.67 7.00
CA GLY A 36 6.73 15.16 7.80
C GLY A 36 5.46 14.31 7.64
N TRP A 37 5.62 13.02 7.34
CA TRP A 37 4.50 12.09 7.19
C TRP A 37 4.20 11.38 8.51
N GLY A 38 2.92 11.06 8.73
CA GLY A 38 2.46 10.28 9.87
C GLY A 38 2.50 8.78 9.59
N ILE A 39 2.42 7.97 10.65
CA ILE A 39 2.30 6.50 10.57
C ILE A 39 1.17 6.02 11.47
N ALA A 40 0.33 5.14 10.94
CA ALA A 40 -0.63 4.36 11.71
C ALA A 40 -0.37 2.86 11.54
N GLU A 41 -0.72 2.08 12.54
CA GLU A 41 -0.52 0.63 12.52
C GLU A 41 -1.76 -0.12 13.01
N LEU A 42 -2.08 -1.23 12.35
CA LEU A 42 -3.16 -2.14 12.69
C LEU A 42 -2.58 -3.53 12.93
N ASP A 43 -2.86 -4.13 14.08
CA ASP A 43 -2.39 -5.48 14.41
C ASP A 43 -3.26 -6.58 13.76
N ASP A 44 -3.54 -6.38 12.48
CA ASP A 44 -4.28 -7.28 11.61
C ASP A 44 -3.77 -7.10 10.18
N LYS A 45 -3.90 -8.16 9.38
CA LYS A 45 -3.66 -8.13 7.94
C LYS A 45 -4.95 -8.04 7.13
N ALA A 46 -6.10 -8.32 7.72
CA ALA A 46 -7.38 -8.29 7.04
C ALA A 46 -7.84 -6.83 6.88
N LEU A 47 -8.11 -6.39 5.65
CA LEU A 47 -8.53 -5.01 5.35
C LEU A 47 -9.94 -5.01 4.75
N PHE A 48 -10.94 -5.43 5.53
CA PHE A 48 -12.33 -5.54 5.10
C PHE A 48 -13.20 -4.42 5.69
N ASP A 49 -14.43 -4.30 5.19
CA ASP A 49 -15.44 -3.41 5.75
C ASP A 49 -14.92 -1.95 5.89
N GLU A 50 -14.88 -1.43 7.13
CA GLU A 50 -14.46 -0.05 7.42
C GLU A 50 -12.99 0.21 7.05
N ASP A 51 -12.09 -0.76 7.20
CA ASP A 51 -10.68 -0.59 6.83
C ASP A 51 -10.54 -0.44 5.32
N ALA A 52 -11.24 -1.28 4.55
CA ALA A 52 -11.27 -1.22 3.11
C ALA A 52 -11.81 0.12 2.61
N GLU A 53 -12.95 0.55 3.17
CA GLU A 53 -13.59 1.81 2.82
C GLU A 53 -12.66 3.00 3.09
N ASN A 54 -12.07 3.05 4.29
CA ASN A 54 -11.21 4.14 4.73
C ASN A 54 -9.94 4.24 3.90
N ILE A 55 -9.28 3.12 3.59
CA ILE A 55 -8.09 3.08 2.73
C ILE A 55 -8.44 3.52 1.31
N GLY A 56 -9.52 3.00 0.72
CA GLY A 56 -9.98 3.39 -0.61
C GLY A 56 -10.28 4.89 -0.68
N ASN A 57 -11.00 5.41 0.30
CA ASN A 57 -11.33 6.84 0.41
C ASN A 57 -10.09 7.72 0.63
N ALA A 58 -9.07 7.24 1.34
CA ALA A 58 -7.82 7.96 1.53
C ALA A 58 -7.05 8.13 0.19
N PHE A 59 -6.98 7.07 -0.64
CA PHE A 59 -6.43 7.18 -1.98
C PHE A 59 -7.25 8.11 -2.87
N ALA A 60 -8.58 7.98 -2.86
CA ALA A 60 -9.47 8.83 -3.63
C ALA A 60 -9.36 10.31 -3.23
N ALA A 61 -9.24 10.60 -1.94
CA ALA A 61 -9.03 11.97 -1.42
C ALA A 61 -7.68 12.56 -1.84
N GLY A 62 -6.66 11.72 -2.09
CA GLY A 62 -5.41 12.10 -2.74
C GLY A 62 -5.54 12.37 -4.24
N GLY A 63 -6.73 12.23 -4.83
CA GLY A 63 -7.00 12.43 -6.25
C GLY A 63 -6.70 11.20 -7.11
N ALA A 64 -6.46 10.04 -6.51
CA ALA A 64 -6.22 8.80 -7.24
C ALA A 64 -7.54 8.08 -7.55
N ALA A 65 -7.80 7.78 -8.82
CA ALA A 65 -8.92 6.90 -9.20
C ALA A 65 -8.60 5.42 -8.93
N GLU A 66 -7.31 5.08 -8.90
CA GLU A 66 -6.77 3.74 -8.71
C GLU A 66 -5.57 3.78 -7.78
N PHE A 67 -5.38 2.70 -7.03
CA PHE A 67 -4.12 2.39 -6.38
C PHE A 67 -3.48 1.15 -7.04
N PHE A 68 -2.19 1.01 -6.85
CA PHE A 68 -1.40 -0.10 -7.37
C PHE A 68 -0.86 -0.91 -6.21
N VAL A 69 -0.74 -2.22 -6.41
CA VAL A 69 -0.10 -3.14 -5.47
C VAL A 69 1.11 -3.78 -6.14
N ALA A 70 2.27 -3.74 -5.47
CA ALA A 70 3.48 -4.44 -5.90
C ALA A 70 4.07 -5.27 -4.75
N LYS A 71 4.74 -6.37 -5.09
CA LYS A 71 5.52 -7.15 -4.12
C LYS A 71 6.74 -6.34 -3.69
N ILE A 72 7.04 -6.38 -2.39
CA ILE A 72 8.19 -5.68 -1.82
C ILE A 72 9.50 -6.32 -2.25
N ASP A 73 9.54 -7.65 -2.36
CA ASP A 73 10.72 -8.38 -2.82
C ASP A 73 11.10 -8.01 -4.26
N ASP A 74 10.12 -7.77 -5.14
CA ASP A 74 10.39 -7.31 -6.50
C ASP A 74 10.97 -5.90 -6.52
N LEU A 75 10.46 -5.01 -5.65
CA LEU A 75 10.97 -3.64 -5.51
C LEU A 75 12.42 -3.63 -5.01
N VAL A 76 12.71 -4.36 -3.92
CA VAL A 76 14.02 -4.33 -3.24
C VAL A 76 15.05 -5.22 -3.91
N GLY A 77 14.64 -6.38 -4.44
CA GLY A 77 15.52 -7.36 -5.07
C GLY A 77 16.07 -6.93 -6.44
N ALA A 78 15.66 -5.76 -6.94
CA ALA A 78 15.96 -5.28 -8.30
C ALA A 78 15.54 -6.30 -9.38
N SER A 79 14.45 -7.01 -9.14
CA SER A 79 13.82 -7.89 -10.12
C SER A 79 13.26 -7.03 -11.25
N TYR A 80 13.94 -7.00 -12.39
CA TYR A 80 13.43 -6.32 -13.57
C TYR A 80 12.77 -7.33 -14.52
N PRO A 81 11.51 -7.10 -14.95
CA PRO A 81 10.64 -5.95 -14.64
C PRO A 81 9.92 -6.06 -13.28
N VAL A 82 9.65 -4.92 -12.62
CA VAL A 82 8.79 -4.87 -11.43
C VAL A 82 7.33 -4.72 -11.85
N GLU A 83 6.51 -5.71 -11.49
CA GLU A 83 5.09 -5.74 -11.81
C GLU A 83 4.26 -5.10 -10.69
N SER A 84 3.21 -4.39 -11.10
CA SER A 84 2.20 -3.87 -10.20
C SER A 84 0.81 -4.13 -10.77
N PHE A 85 -0.19 -4.20 -9.89
CA PHE A 85 -1.57 -4.48 -10.25
C PHE A 85 -2.48 -3.34 -9.79
N ALA A 86 -3.29 -2.82 -10.69
CA ALA A 86 -4.21 -1.73 -10.45
C ALA A 86 -5.54 -2.19 -9.85
N PHE A 87 -6.02 -1.43 -8.88
CA PHE A 87 -7.30 -1.61 -8.21
C PHE A 87 -7.98 -0.26 -8.06
N SER A 88 -9.31 -0.21 -8.15
CA SER A 88 -10.05 1.04 -7.93
C SER A 88 -9.80 1.58 -6.51
N ALA A 89 -9.65 2.90 -6.36
CA ALA A 89 -9.56 3.56 -5.05
C ALA A 89 -10.95 3.60 -4.38
N SER A 90 -11.44 2.43 -3.96
CA SER A 90 -12.75 2.22 -3.34
C SER A 90 -12.71 1.02 -2.40
N LEU A 91 -13.71 0.88 -1.53
CA LEU A 91 -13.92 -0.34 -0.70
C LEU A 91 -13.77 -1.61 -1.53
N ARG A 92 -14.47 -1.67 -2.68
CA ARG A 92 -14.47 -2.87 -3.53
C ARG A 92 -13.09 -3.17 -4.10
N GLY A 93 -12.28 -2.17 -4.41
CA GLY A 93 -10.92 -2.38 -4.92
C GLY A 93 -9.98 -2.95 -3.86
N VAL A 94 -10.07 -2.45 -2.63
CA VAL A 94 -9.28 -2.95 -1.50
C VAL A 94 -9.69 -4.38 -1.13
N GLU A 95 -10.99 -4.67 -1.10
CA GLU A 95 -11.48 -6.03 -0.84
C GLU A 95 -11.17 -6.98 -1.99
N GLN A 96 -11.27 -6.53 -3.24
CA GLN A 96 -10.94 -7.34 -4.42
C GLN A 96 -9.51 -7.88 -4.32
N PHE A 97 -8.54 -7.09 -3.86
CA PHE A 97 -7.17 -7.55 -3.64
C PHE A 97 -7.07 -8.72 -2.65
N GLN A 98 -8.00 -8.86 -1.72
CA GLN A 98 -8.00 -9.94 -0.73
C GLN A 98 -8.74 -11.21 -1.18
N THR A 99 -9.29 -11.23 -2.40
CA THR A 99 -10.05 -12.38 -2.94
C THR A 99 -9.18 -13.39 -3.71
N ASP A 100 -9.76 -14.57 -3.99
CA ASP A 100 -9.09 -15.72 -4.61
C ASP A 100 -8.20 -15.42 -5.83
N PRO A 101 -8.57 -14.56 -6.80
CA PRO A 101 -7.71 -14.28 -7.96
C PRO A 101 -6.36 -13.67 -7.60
N TRP A 102 -6.25 -13.08 -6.42
CA TRP A 102 -5.07 -12.37 -5.92
C TRP A 102 -4.46 -13.03 -4.70
N LEU A 103 -4.94 -14.23 -4.31
CA LEU A 103 -4.54 -14.88 -3.07
C LEU A 103 -3.01 -15.05 -2.96
N GLU A 104 -2.34 -15.42 -4.05
CA GLU A 104 -0.88 -15.56 -4.07
C GLU A 104 -0.18 -14.23 -3.74
N LEU A 105 -0.59 -13.12 -4.37
CA LEU A 105 -0.05 -11.78 -4.08
C LEU A 105 -0.44 -11.30 -2.67
N ASN A 106 -1.68 -11.55 -2.27
CA ASN A 106 -2.25 -11.21 -0.95
C ASN A 106 -1.53 -11.89 0.22
N LEU A 107 -0.81 -12.99 -0.03
CA LEU A 107 0.00 -13.71 0.96
C LEU A 107 1.46 -13.23 1.04
N GLU A 108 1.84 -12.24 0.23
CA GLU A 108 3.20 -11.72 0.13
C GLU A 108 3.31 -10.36 0.81
N ASP A 109 4.54 -9.95 1.14
CA ASP A 109 4.80 -8.57 1.59
C ASP A 109 4.53 -7.61 0.41
N CYS A 110 3.54 -6.75 0.57
CA CYS A 110 3.01 -5.89 -0.48
C CYS A 110 3.00 -4.42 -0.06
N LEU A 111 3.11 -3.55 -1.06
CA LEU A 111 2.97 -2.12 -0.91
C LEU A 111 1.83 -1.62 -1.79
N PHE A 112 0.88 -0.90 -1.19
CA PHE A 112 -0.20 -0.23 -1.91
C PHE A 112 0.20 1.24 -2.08
N PHE A 113 0.08 1.78 -3.29
CA PHE A 113 0.52 3.14 -3.61
C PHE A 113 -0.28 3.74 -4.76
N SER A 114 -0.14 5.04 -4.97
CA SER A 114 -0.69 5.75 -6.14
C SER A 114 0.33 6.78 -6.66
N PHE A 115 0.12 7.31 -7.86
CA PHE A 115 0.93 8.40 -8.39
C PHE A 115 0.06 9.63 -8.66
N PRO A 116 0.45 10.83 -8.18
CA PRO A 116 1.59 11.09 -7.28
C PRO A 116 1.40 10.48 -5.88
N ILE A 117 2.50 10.22 -5.14
CA ILE A 117 2.41 9.53 -3.84
C ILE A 117 1.97 10.51 -2.74
N PHE A 118 0.77 10.27 -2.21
CA PHE A 118 0.23 10.95 -1.02
C PHE A 118 0.32 10.10 0.25
N GLY A 119 0.37 8.79 0.08
CA GLY A 119 0.50 7.81 1.13
C GLY A 119 0.68 6.40 0.56
N LEU A 120 0.97 5.48 1.45
CA LEU A 120 1.31 4.09 1.20
C LEU A 120 0.64 3.20 2.24
N VAL A 121 0.22 2.01 1.85
CA VAL A 121 -0.14 0.94 2.77
C VAL A 121 0.88 -0.17 2.64
N TYR A 122 1.68 -0.40 3.68
CA TYR A 122 2.55 -1.56 3.76
C TYR A 122 1.77 -2.68 4.42
N ARG A 123 1.69 -3.82 3.75
CA ARG A 123 1.00 -4.99 4.26
C ARG A 123 1.92 -6.21 4.20
N PRO A 124 2.34 -6.76 5.34
CA PRO A 124 3.13 -7.98 5.34
C PRO A 124 2.28 -9.18 4.92
N GLY A 125 2.88 -10.16 4.24
CA GLY A 125 2.21 -11.39 3.79
C GLY A 125 1.83 -12.35 4.92
N TRP A 126 2.49 -12.19 6.07
CA TRP A 126 2.31 -12.96 7.29
C TRP A 126 1.30 -12.26 8.21
N VAL A 127 0.71 -12.97 9.18
CA VAL A 127 -0.16 -12.34 10.21
C VAL A 127 0.70 -11.45 11.10
N LYS A 128 0.88 -10.21 10.64
CA LYS A 128 1.69 -9.14 11.22
C LYS A 128 0.93 -7.84 11.02
N THR A 129 1.49 -6.79 11.60
CA THR A 129 0.96 -5.44 11.57
C THR A 129 0.92 -4.84 10.16
N THR A 130 -0.24 -4.38 9.72
CA THR A 130 -0.39 -3.49 8.56
C THR A 130 -0.01 -2.07 8.96
N TYR A 131 0.72 -1.36 8.10
CA TYR A 131 1.08 0.03 8.32
C TYR A 131 0.51 0.93 7.24
N VAL A 132 0.02 2.08 7.66
CA VAL A 132 -0.28 3.20 6.77
C VAL A 132 0.73 4.30 7.04
N ALA A 133 1.34 4.84 5.98
CA ALA A 133 2.25 5.97 6.07
C ALA A 133 1.92 7.00 4.99
N GLY A 134 1.92 8.28 5.31
CA GLY A 134 1.50 9.30 4.35
C GLY A 134 1.39 10.68 4.95
N ARG A 135 0.86 11.62 4.16
CA ARG A 135 0.42 12.90 4.68
C ARG A 135 -0.60 12.69 5.81
N GLU A 136 -0.65 13.63 6.75
CA GLU A 136 -1.53 13.56 7.92
C GLU A 136 -2.98 13.25 7.54
N ASP A 137 -3.52 13.92 6.53
CA ASP A 137 -4.88 13.72 6.05
C ASP A 137 -5.12 12.33 5.45
N PHE A 138 -4.13 11.77 4.75
CA PHE A 138 -4.17 10.39 4.26
C PHE A 138 -4.21 9.40 5.43
N VAL A 139 -3.29 9.53 6.38
CA VAL A 139 -3.17 8.62 7.53
C VAL A 139 -4.43 8.67 8.38
N VAL A 140 -4.92 9.86 8.73
CA VAL A 140 -6.14 10.05 9.54
C VAL A 140 -7.35 9.40 8.88
N ARG A 141 -7.49 9.50 7.55
CA ARG A 141 -8.61 8.87 6.83
C ARG A 141 -8.47 7.36 6.77
N ALA A 142 -7.32 6.87 6.34
CA ALA A 142 -7.08 5.44 6.16
C ALA A 142 -7.16 4.67 7.48
N SER A 143 -6.81 5.31 8.60
CA SER A 143 -6.78 4.70 9.93
C SER A 143 -7.95 5.15 10.82
N ALA A 144 -9.11 5.45 10.23
CA ALA A 144 -10.27 5.97 10.96
C ALA A 144 -11.06 4.88 11.70
N ALA A 145 -10.96 3.63 11.24
CA ALA A 145 -11.60 2.48 11.87
C ALA A 145 -11.00 2.19 13.27
N PRO A 146 -11.74 1.53 14.18
CA PRO A 146 -11.21 1.09 15.47
C PRO A 146 -10.00 0.14 15.32
N GLY A 147 -9.09 0.16 16.29
CA GLY A 147 -7.93 -0.77 16.34
C GLY A 147 -6.63 -0.18 15.79
N TRP A 148 -6.69 0.84 14.94
CA TRP A 148 -5.51 1.57 14.47
C TRP A 148 -4.84 2.38 15.58
N LYS A 149 -3.51 2.31 15.64
CA LYS A 149 -2.66 3.09 16.55
C LYS A 149 -1.81 4.06 15.75
N ARG A 150 -2.04 5.37 15.92
CA ARG A 150 -1.23 6.43 15.31
C ARG A 150 0.03 6.68 16.15
N LYS A 151 1.16 6.88 15.49
CA LYS A 151 2.48 7.08 16.10
C LYS A 151 3.05 8.46 15.80
#